data_AF-A0A7X2LJC0-F1
#
_entry.id   AF-A0A7X2LJC0-F1
#
_cell.length_a   1.000
_cell.length_b   1.000
_cell.length_c   1.000
_cell.angle_alpha   90.00
_cell.angle_beta   90.00
_cell.angle_gamma   90.00
#
_symmetry.space_group_name_H-M   'P 1'
#
loop_
_entity.id
_entity.type
_entity.pdbx_description
1 polymer ?
#
loop_
_entity_poly.entity_id
_entity_poly.type
_entity_poly.pdbx_seq_one_letter_code
_entity_poly.pdbx_strand_id
1 'polypeptide(L)'
;MAQLAPHRPADPQASRRQFLRQAAGAAAGTALFTQLGHGGVWAAGSDAPEKKEVRIGFIPLTDCASVVMASVLGLDKKYGVTIVPSKEASWAGVRDKLVNGELDFAHVLYGLVYGLHLGVGGPKKDMAVLMGLNQNGQAITLSKALADKGAVDGPSLAKAMAQNPRDYTFAGTFPTGTHAMWMHYWLAAAGINPLSGAKLITVPPPQMVANMRVGNMDGFCVGEPWNHRAIMDGIGITANTTQDIWKDHPEKVLGATGDFANQYPNTCRAVIMAILEAGRWIDASLQNKLKMAETVAQKSYINTSVDAINQRILGRYQNGLGKTWDDPHHMKFFNDGAVNFPYLSDGMWFLTQHKRWGLLKSHPDYLAVAKQINRIDLYTQAASQLKVAVPKDAMRSSKLMDGVVWDGKNPAQYADSFKIKA
;
A
#
# COMPACT_ATOMS: atom_id res chain seq x y z
N MET A 1 -28.49 -35.34 -59.54
CA MET A 1 -28.76 -34.43 -58.40
C MET A 1 -27.78 -34.77 -57.29
N ALA A 2 -26.85 -33.95 -56.81
CA ALA A 2 -26.17 -32.75 -57.29
C ALA A 2 -24.73 -32.88 -56.74
N GLN A 3 -23.74 -32.83 -57.64
CA GLN A 3 -22.33 -33.07 -57.33
C GLN A 3 -21.63 -31.80 -56.84
N LEU A 4 -20.66 -32.02 -55.95
CA LEU A 4 -19.78 -31.05 -55.30
C LEU A 4 -19.02 -30.15 -56.29
N ALA A 5 -18.94 -28.85 -55.98
CA ALA A 5 -18.05 -27.89 -56.64
C ALA A 5 -16.67 -27.85 -55.94
N PRO A 6 -15.55 -27.61 -56.67
CA PRO A 6 -14.22 -27.64 -56.10
C PRO A 6 -13.81 -26.31 -55.43
N HIS A 7 -13.06 -26.42 -54.32
CA HIS A 7 -12.37 -25.32 -53.65
C HIS A 7 -11.29 -24.72 -54.56
N ARG A 8 -11.31 -23.39 -54.73
CA ARG A 8 -10.18 -22.61 -55.26
C ARG A 8 -9.25 -22.17 -54.10
N PRO A 9 -7.92 -22.22 -54.26
CA PRO A 9 -6.99 -21.66 -53.28
C PRO A 9 -6.98 -20.13 -53.33
N ALA A 10 -6.84 -19.50 -52.16
CA ALA A 10 -6.79 -18.04 -52.03
C ALA A 10 -5.44 -17.47 -52.51
N ASP A 11 -5.51 -16.31 -53.17
CA ASP A 11 -4.40 -15.59 -53.81
C ASP A 11 -3.47 -14.90 -52.77
N PRO A 12 -2.16 -15.21 -52.74
CA PRO A 12 -1.20 -14.65 -51.78
C PRO A 12 -1.02 -13.12 -51.84
N GLN A 13 -1.45 -12.46 -52.91
CA GLN A 13 -1.32 -11.00 -53.04
C GLN A 13 -2.40 -10.21 -52.30
N ALA A 14 -3.54 -10.83 -51.97
CA ALA A 14 -4.63 -10.19 -51.23
C ALA A 14 -4.31 -10.00 -49.73
N SER A 15 -3.51 -10.89 -49.12
CA SER A 15 -3.21 -10.82 -47.68
C SER A 15 -2.20 -9.72 -47.31
N ARG A 16 -1.29 -9.37 -48.23
CA ARG A 16 -0.29 -8.31 -48.01
C ARG A 16 -0.89 -6.89 -48.02
N ARG A 17 -1.90 -6.63 -48.86
CA ARG A 17 -2.63 -5.33 -48.86
C ARG A 17 -3.56 -5.19 -47.67
N GLN A 18 -4.09 -6.30 -47.14
CA GLN A 18 -4.94 -6.30 -45.95
C GLN A 18 -4.12 -6.11 -44.66
N PHE A 19 -2.90 -6.65 -44.61
CA PHE A 19 -1.94 -6.41 -43.52
C PHE A 19 -1.45 -4.95 -43.47
N LEU A 20 -1.17 -4.34 -44.62
CA LEU A 20 -0.78 -2.92 -44.69
C LEU A 20 -1.94 -1.95 -44.38
N ARG A 21 -3.20 -2.33 -44.64
CA ARG A 21 -4.37 -1.55 -44.22
C ARG A 21 -4.70 -1.68 -42.73
N GLN A 22 -4.36 -2.79 -42.07
CA GLN A 22 -4.49 -2.92 -40.61
C GLN A 22 -3.35 -2.24 -39.84
N ALA A 23 -2.16 -2.10 -40.44
CA ALA A 23 -1.05 -1.34 -39.84
C ALA A 23 -1.28 0.19 -39.83
N ALA A 24 -2.13 0.73 -40.70
CA ALA A 24 -2.46 2.15 -40.76
C ALA A 24 -3.56 2.58 -39.76
N GLY A 25 -4.25 1.63 -39.10
CA GLY A 25 -5.32 1.92 -38.14
C GLY A 25 -4.85 2.04 -36.68
N ALA A 26 -3.60 1.71 -36.37
CA ALA A 26 -3.06 1.70 -35.00
C ALA A 26 -2.25 2.97 -34.62
N ALA A 27 -2.12 3.94 -35.54
CA ALA A 27 -1.34 5.17 -35.32
C ALA A 27 -2.19 6.44 -35.12
N ALA A 28 -3.52 6.32 -35.03
CA ALA A 28 -4.43 7.47 -34.90
C ALA A 28 -4.87 7.79 -33.45
N GLY A 29 -4.24 7.16 -32.44
CA GLY A 29 -4.56 7.38 -31.02
C GLY A 29 -3.57 8.26 -30.24
N THR A 30 -2.42 8.61 -30.83
CA THR A 30 -1.32 9.28 -30.12
C THR A 30 -1.01 10.69 -30.60
N ALA A 31 -1.74 11.22 -31.60
CA ALA A 31 -1.49 12.55 -32.17
C ALA A 31 -2.40 13.68 -31.62
N LEU A 32 -3.30 13.39 -30.67
CA LEU A 32 -4.21 14.39 -30.09
C LEU A 32 -3.73 15.01 -28.76
N PHE A 33 -2.57 14.58 -28.24
CA PHE A 33 -1.99 15.14 -27.01
C PHE A 33 -0.86 16.17 -27.23
N THR A 34 -0.44 16.41 -28.47
CA THR A 34 0.70 17.30 -28.77
C THR A 34 0.31 18.72 -29.18
N GLN A 35 -0.98 19.07 -29.23
CA GLN A 35 -1.44 20.36 -29.77
C GLN A 35 -2.34 21.20 -28.85
N LEU A 36 -2.49 20.84 -27.57
CA LEU A 36 -3.14 21.69 -26.58
C LEU A 36 -2.11 22.18 -25.54
N GLY A 37 -1.52 23.34 -25.85
CA GLY A 37 -1.05 24.34 -24.88
C GLY A 37 -0.08 23.90 -23.78
N HIS A 38 1.22 24.14 -24.00
CA HIS A 38 2.24 24.26 -22.93
C HIS A 38 2.10 25.60 -22.18
N GLY A 39 0.91 25.86 -21.64
CA GLY A 39 0.66 26.96 -20.72
C GLY A 39 0.15 26.37 -19.42
N GLY A 40 1.06 25.84 -18.59
CA GLY A 40 0.70 25.58 -17.20
C GLY A 40 0.14 26.88 -16.62
N VAL A 41 -1.03 26.81 -16.00
CA VAL A 41 -1.65 27.95 -15.31
C VAL A 41 -0.83 28.18 -14.04
N TRP A 42 0.39 28.67 -14.22
CA TRP A 42 1.22 29.20 -13.16
C TRP A 42 0.92 30.70 -13.19
N ALA A 43 0.14 31.17 -12.22
CA ALA A 43 0.18 32.59 -11.89
C ALA A 43 1.67 32.96 -11.75
N ALA A 44 2.10 34.02 -12.43
CA ALA A 44 3.49 34.45 -12.41
C ALA A 44 3.88 34.82 -10.96
N GLY A 45 4.43 33.85 -10.22
CA GLY A 45 4.99 33.99 -8.86
C GLY A 45 4.43 33.01 -7.80
N SER A 46 5.37 32.42 -7.03
CA SER A 46 5.32 31.64 -5.76
C SER A 46 4.92 30.17 -5.69
N ASP A 47 4.18 29.57 -6.65
CA ASP A 47 3.70 28.17 -6.50
C ASP A 47 4.43 27.12 -7.35
N ALA A 48 5.42 27.52 -8.15
CA ALA A 48 6.21 26.56 -8.93
C ALA A 48 7.01 25.63 -8.01
N PRO A 49 7.17 24.33 -8.37
CA PRO A 49 8.02 23.41 -7.61
C PRO A 49 9.46 23.95 -7.53
N GLU A 50 9.99 24.02 -6.31
CA GLU A 50 11.38 24.39 -6.06
C GLU A 50 12.33 23.33 -6.63
N LYS A 51 11.93 22.05 -6.54
CA LYS A 51 12.62 20.91 -7.14
C LYS A 51 11.72 20.24 -8.18
N LYS A 52 12.16 20.25 -9.44
CA LYS A 52 11.35 19.80 -10.59
C LYS A 52 11.50 18.32 -10.94
N GLU A 53 12.48 17.63 -10.39
CA GLU A 53 12.63 16.18 -10.53
C GLU A 53 12.78 15.59 -9.14
N VAL A 54 11.97 14.60 -8.80
CA VAL A 54 11.95 13.99 -7.47
C VAL A 54 12.01 12.48 -7.56
N ARG A 55 12.82 11.87 -6.69
CA ARG A 55 12.93 10.41 -6.59
C ARG A 55 11.98 9.90 -5.52
N ILE A 56 11.08 9.00 -5.91
CA ILE A 56 10.12 8.39 -4.97
C ILE A 56 10.42 6.90 -4.85
N GLY A 57 10.90 6.48 -3.69
CA GLY A 57 11.16 5.07 -3.41
C GLY A 57 9.86 4.28 -3.23
N PHE A 58 9.81 3.04 -3.74
CA PHE A 58 8.69 2.15 -3.50
C PHE A 58 9.14 0.70 -3.32
N ILE A 59 8.45 -0.03 -2.45
CA ILE A 59 8.54 -1.49 -2.39
C ILE A 59 7.56 -2.13 -3.37
N PRO A 60 7.94 -3.22 -4.06
CA PRO A 60 7.08 -4.03 -4.94
C PRO A 60 5.83 -4.59 -4.25
N LEU A 61 4.80 -3.76 -4.16
CA LEU A 61 3.47 -4.06 -3.61
C LEU A 61 2.44 -3.31 -4.45
N THR A 62 1.22 -3.83 -4.53
CA THR A 62 0.14 -3.22 -5.32
C THR A 62 -0.17 -1.79 -4.84
N ASP A 63 0.01 -1.51 -3.55
CA ASP A 63 -0.24 -0.20 -2.95
C ASP A 63 0.75 0.91 -3.39
N CYS A 64 1.82 0.60 -4.13
CA CYS A 64 2.65 1.60 -4.79
C CYS A 64 2.00 2.22 -6.04
N ALA A 65 0.86 1.71 -6.48
CA ALA A 65 0.31 1.99 -7.80
C ALA A 65 0.04 3.48 -8.07
N SER A 66 -0.47 4.23 -7.10
CA SER A 66 -0.76 5.66 -7.30
C SER A 66 0.52 6.47 -7.61
N VAL A 67 1.65 6.12 -6.99
CA VAL A 67 2.97 6.73 -7.29
C VAL A 67 3.42 6.38 -8.72
N VAL A 68 3.34 5.09 -9.09
CA VAL A 68 3.74 4.63 -10.42
C VAL A 68 2.87 5.26 -11.50
N MET A 69 1.56 5.24 -11.31
CA MET A 69 0.60 5.75 -12.29
C MET A 69 0.66 7.26 -12.43
N ALA A 70 1.03 8.02 -11.38
CA ALA A 70 1.26 9.46 -11.50
C ALA A 70 2.34 9.79 -12.53
N SER A 71 3.44 9.01 -12.55
CA SER A 71 4.54 9.15 -13.51
C SER A 71 4.17 8.58 -14.90
N VAL A 72 3.62 7.36 -14.95
CA VAL A 72 3.28 6.67 -16.22
C VAL A 72 2.23 7.43 -17.03
N LEU A 73 1.24 8.03 -16.37
CA LEU A 73 0.20 8.82 -17.02
C LEU A 73 0.65 10.27 -17.30
N GLY A 74 1.85 10.67 -16.86
CA GLY A 74 2.36 12.04 -17.01
C GLY A 74 1.59 13.09 -16.19
N LEU A 75 0.90 12.66 -15.12
CA LEU A 75 0.12 13.54 -14.25
C LEU A 75 1.03 14.45 -13.41
N ASP A 76 2.23 13.98 -13.09
CA ASP A 76 3.29 14.76 -12.45
C ASP A 76 3.66 16.01 -13.26
N LYS A 77 3.84 15.88 -14.57
CA LYS A 77 4.26 16.96 -15.47
C LYS A 77 3.27 18.11 -15.53
N LYS A 78 1.97 17.82 -15.34
CA LYS A 78 0.90 18.84 -15.24
C LYS A 78 1.18 19.84 -14.10
N TYR A 79 1.87 19.39 -13.05
CA TYR A 79 2.22 20.19 -11.89
C TYR A 79 3.70 20.61 -11.87
N GLY A 80 4.39 20.53 -13.01
CA GLY A 80 5.76 21.04 -13.15
C GLY A 80 6.82 20.20 -12.42
N VAL A 81 6.48 18.97 -12.00
CA VAL A 81 7.40 18.02 -11.39
C VAL A 81 7.50 16.74 -12.24
N THR A 82 8.67 16.12 -12.25
CA THR A 82 8.89 14.79 -12.83
C THR A 82 9.15 13.82 -11.69
N ILE A 83 8.27 12.85 -11.54
CA ILE A 83 8.40 11.76 -10.58
C ILE A 83 9.25 10.67 -11.23
N VAL A 84 10.33 10.30 -10.54
CA VAL A 84 11.20 9.17 -10.88
C VAL A 84 10.98 8.06 -9.85
N PRO A 85 10.13 7.05 -10.14
CA PRO A 85 9.93 5.93 -9.24
C PRO A 85 11.22 5.11 -9.09
N SER A 86 11.61 4.81 -7.85
CA SER A 86 12.79 4.00 -7.53
C SER A 86 12.35 2.72 -6.84
N LYS A 87 12.57 1.57 -7.49
CA LYS A 87 12.26 0.25 -6.92
C LYS A 87 13.26 -0.10 -5.84
N GLU A 88 12.79 -0.29 -4.62
CA GLU A 88 13.62 -0.60 -3.45
C GLU A 88 13.51 -2.07 -3.02
N ALA A 89 14.57 -2.59 -2.41
CA ALA A 89 14.66 -4.01 -2.04
C ALA A 89 14.01 -4.35 -0.70
N SER A 90 14.02 -3.41 0.26
CA SER A 90 13.51 -3.62 1.62
C SER A 90 13.10 -2.31 2.28
N TRP A 91 12.26 -2.38 3.31
CA TRP A 91 11.86 -1.21 4.08
C TRP A 91 13.02 -0.56 4.85
N ALA A 92 14.02 -1.34 5.27
CA ALA A 92 15.25 -0.80 5.84
C ALA A 92 16.02 0.03 4.80
N GLY A 93 16.12 -0.45 3.56
CA GLY A 93 16.73 0.31 2.47
C GLY A 93 15.96 1.61 2.15
N VAL A 94 14.62 1.55 2.12
CA VAL A 94 13.79 2.77 1.98
C VAL A 94 14.07 3.76 3.10
N ARG A 95 14.09 3.31 4.36
CA ARG A 95 14.43 4.14 5.52
C ARG A 95 15.79 4.82 5.32
N ASP A 96 16.83 4.04 5.06
CA ASP A 96 18.20 4.54 5.04
C ASP A 96 18.38 5.58 3.91
N LYS A 97 17.85 5.28 2.72
CA LYS A 97 17.91 6.21 1.58
C LYS A 97 17.07 7.47 1.78
N LEU A 98 15.91 7.38 2.45
CA LEU A 98 15.08 8.54 2.76
C LEU A 98 15.75 9.44 3.80
N VAL A 99 16.34 8.85 4.85
CA VAL A 99 17.06 9.59 5.90
C VAL A 99 18.30 10.28 5.35
N ASN A 100 19.03 9.64 4.43
CA ASN A 100 20.24 10.17 3.81
C ASN A 100 19.98 11.11 2.62
N GLY A 101 18.72 11.30 2.20
CA GLY A 101 18.35 12.18 1.09
C GLY A 101 18.65 11.61 -0.30
N GLU A 102 18.94 10.31 -0.42
CA GLU A 102 19.00 9.61 -1.71
C GLU A 102 17.60 9.48 -2.35
N LEU A 103 16.57 9.38 -1.53
CA LEU A 103 15.16 9.49 -1.90
C LEU A 103 14.58 10.80 -1.37
N ASP A 104 13.83 11.52 -2.19
CA ASP A 104 13.11 12.73 -1.78
C ASP A 104 11.81 12.35 -1.04
N PHE A 105 11.12 11.32 -1.55
CA PHE A 105 9.91 10.75 -0.97
C PHE A 105 9.93 9.23 -0.98
N ALA A 106 8.99 8.61 -0.27
CA ALA A 106 8.74 7.20 -0.37
C ALA A 106 7.26 6.85 -0.24
N HIS A 107 6.82 5.87 -1.05
CA HIS A 107 5.74 4.96 -0.66
C HIS A 107 6.24 4.16 0.54
N VAL A 108 5.68 4.40 1.73
CA VAL A 108 6.25 3.88 2.99
C VAL A 108 5.18 3.49 4.02
N LEU A 109 5.53 2.59 4.94
CA LEU A 109 4.68 2.15 6.04
C LEU A 109 4.39 3.30 6.99
N TYR A 110 3.12 3.59 7.30
CA TYR A 110 2.74 4.68 8.20
C TYR A 110 3.46 4.61 9.55
N GLY A 111 3.42 3.43 10.21
CA GLY A 111 4.09 3.22 11.48
C GLY A 111 5.62 3.34 11.41
N LEU A 112 6.25 3.10 10.26
CA LEU A 112 7.69 3.30 10.09
C LEU A 112 8.03 4.79 10.23
N VAL A 113 7.26 5.67 9.60
CA VAL A 113 7.48 7.13 9.64
C VAL A 113 7.46 7.65 11.08
N TYR A 114 6.46 7.25 11.87
CA TYR A 114 6.37 7.59 13.28
C TYR A 114 7.49 6.97 14.12
N GLY A 115 7.87 5.73 13.79
CA GLY A 115 8.97 5.04 14.45
C GLY A 115 10.32 5.76 14.25
N LEU A 116 10.59 6.32 13.07
CA LEU A 116 11.80 7.11 12.82
C LEU A 116 11.77 8.46 13.53
N HIS A 117 10.62 9.14 13.50
CA HIS A 117 10.46 10.43 14.18
C HIS A 117 10.76 10.33 15.69
N LEU A 118 10.41 9.20 16.32
CA LEU A 118 10.70 8.94 17.73
C LEU A 118 11.99 8.12 17.98
N GLY A 119 12.74 7.75 16.95
CA GLY A 119 14.00 7.01 17.09
C GLY A 119 13.86 5.54 17.51
N VAL A 120 12.67 4.94 17.37
CA VAL A 120 12.42 3.52 17.66
C VAL A 120 12.41 2.62 16.41
N GLY A 121 12.46 3.21 15.22
CA GLY A 121 12.55 2.51 13.92
C GLY A 121 13.95 2.55 13.28
N GLY A 122 14.93 3.16 13.94
CA GLY A 122 16.26 3.47 13.40
C GLY A 122 16.78 4.80 13.93
N PRO A 123 17.82 5.38 13.33
CA PRO A 123 18.31 6.71 13.70
C PRO A 123 17.17 7.73 13.67
N LYS A 124 17.06 8.52 14.75
CA LYS A 124 16.01 9.53 14.87
C LYS A 124 16.17 10.56 13.73
N LYS A 125 15.09 10.80 12.99
CA LYS A 125 15.01 11.83 11.95
C LYS A 125 13.61 12.42 11.98
N ASP A 126 13.52 13.74 11.91
CA ASP A 126 12.22 14.39 11.77
C ASP A 126 11.63 13.99 10.42
N MET A 127 10.41 13.47 10.47
CA MET A 127 9.69 12.93 9.32
C MET A 127 8.41 13.72 9.02
N ALA A 128 7.92 13.60 7.79
CA ALA A 128 6.67 14.14 7.31
C ALA A 128 5.79 13.06 6.65
N VAL A 129 4.51 13.02 7.00
CA VAL A 129 3.45 12.31 6.28
C VAL A 129 2.67 13.33 5.46
N LEU A 130 2.68 13.19 4.13
CA LEU A 130 2.06 14.15 3.22
C LEU A 130 0.63 13.76 2.82
N MET A 131 0.39 12.46 2.65
CA MET A 131 -0.94 11.89 2.34
C MET A 131 -0.94 10.39 2.58
N GLY A 132 -2.13 9.81 2.77
CA GLY A 132 -2.37 8.39 2.59
C GLY A 132 -2.32 8.00 1.11
N LEU A 133 -1.72 6.86 0.79
CA LEU A 133 -1.63 6.32 -0.57
C LEU A 133 -2.71 5.27 -0.85
N ASN A 134 -3.06 4.48 0.16
CA ASN A 134 -4.11 3.48 0.07
C ASN A 134 -4.76 3.21 1.43
N GLN A 135 -5.96 2.65 1.38
CA GLN A 135 -6.57 1.90 2.48
C GLN A 135 -6.61 0.41 2.12
N ASN A 136 -6.54 -0.45 3.14
CA ASN A 136 -6.73 -1.90 3.02
C ASN A 136 -5.73 -2.61 2.08
N GLY A 137 -6.04 -3.85 1.69
CA GLY A 137 -5.27 -4.59 0.69
C GLY A 137 -4.04 -5.32 1.23
N GLN A 138 -4.09 -5.69 2.51
CA GLN A 138 -3.09 -6.54 3.14
C GLN A 138 -3.80 -7.76 3.74
N ALA A 139 -3.04 -8.78 4.11
CA ALA A 139 -3.60 -9.94 4.77
C ALA A 139 -2.60 -10.63 5.68
N ILE A 140 -3.12 -11.57 6.46
CA ILE A 140 -2.37 -12.56 7.22
C ILE A 140 -2.54 -13.90 6.50
N THR A 141 -1.42 -14.46 6.04
CA THR A 141 -1.35 -15.76 5.40
C THR A 141 -0.77 -16.77 6.39
N LEU A 142 -1.41 -17.92 6.51
CA LEU A 142 -0.85 -19.09 7.19
C LEU A 142 -0.33 -20.09 6.16
N SER A 143 0.75 -20.79 6.48
CA SER A 143 1.29 -21.84 5.63
C SER A 143 0.30 -22.98 5.44
N LYS A 144 0.34 -23.63 4.29
CA LYS A 144 -0.52 -24.78 3.99
C LYS A 144 -0.33 -25.92 5.00
N ALA A 145 0.92 -26.16 5.41
CA ALA A 145 1.26 -27.16 6.42
C ALA A 145 0.62 -26.89 7.80
N LEU A 146 0.44 -25.62 8.16
CA LEU A 146 -0.24 -25.23 9.39
C LEU A 146 -1.77 -25.33 9.23
N ALA A 147 -2.29 -24.92 8.08
CA ALA A 147 -3.70 -25.08 7.73
C ALA A 147 -4.16 -26.54 7.68
N ASP A 148 -3.33 -27.46 7.20
CA ASP A 148 -3.59 -28.91 7.18
C ASP A 148 -3.70 -29.50 8.60
N LYS A 149 -3.12 -28.83 9.59
CA LYS A 149 -3.26 -29.15 11.02
C LYS A 149 -4.46 -28.45 11.67
N GLY A 150 -5.32 -27.82 10.87
CA GLY A 150 -6.57 -27.21 11.29
C GLY A 150 -6.49 -25.72 11.62
N ALA A 151 -5.33 -25.06 11.50
CA ALA A 151 -5.17 -23.64 11.78
C ALA A 151 -5.45 -22.78 10.55
N VAL A 152 -6.67 -22.26 10.46
CA VAL A 152 -7.19 -21.51 9.30
C VAL A 152 -7.61 -20.08 9.64
N ASP A 153 -7.65 -19.73 10.92
CA ASP A 153 -7.97 -18.41 11.48
C ASP A 153 -7.27 -18.24 12.85
N GLY A 154 -7.48 -17.10 13.51
CA GLY A 154 -6.86 -16.81 14.82
C GLY A 154 -7.20 -17.83 15.91
N PRO A 155 -8.50 -18.11 16.19
CA PRO A 155 -8.90 -19.09 17.20
C PRO A 155 -8.37 -20.50 16.94
N SER A 156 -8.45 -20.98 15.70
CA SER A 156 -7.94 -22.31 15.34
C SER A 156 -6.41 -22.38 15.36
N LEU A 157 -5.71 -21.29 15.05
CA LEU A 157 -4.27 -21.17 15.26
C LEU A 157 -3.90 -21.31 16.73
N ALA A 158 -4.57 -20.57 17.63
CA ALA A 158 -4.31 -20.66 19.07
C ALA A 158 -4.51 -22.09 19.59
N LYS A 159 -5.58 -22.76 19.15
CA LYS A 159 -5.83 -24.17 19.47
C LYS A 159 -4.71 -25.09 18.95
N ALA A 160 -4.28 -24.91 17.70
CA ALA A 160 -3.22 -25.72 17.11
C ALA A 160 -1.86 -25.52 17.81
N MET A 161 -1.54 -24.29 18.21
CA MET A 161 -0.32 -23.97 18.96
C MET A 161 -0.33 -24.59 20.36
N ALA A 162 -1.48 -24.59 21.05
CA ALA A 162 -1.63 -25.22 22.35
C ALA A 162 -1.52 -26.75 22.28
N GLN A 163 -2.05 -27.37 21.22
CA GLN A 163 -2.01 -28.82 21.00
C GLN A 163 -0.63 -29.33 20.57
N ASN A 164 0.18 -28.49 19.94
CA ASN A 164 1.52 -28.86 19.48
C ASN A 164 2.56 -27.78 19.85
N PRO A 165 2.99 -27.74 21.12
CA PRO A 165 3.93 -26.72 21.58
C PRO A 165 5.27 -26.82 20.86
N ARG A 166 5.65 -25.73 20.20
CA ARG A 166 6.97 -25.50 19.58
C ARG A 166 7.16 -24.01 19.34
N ASP A 167 8.32 -23.63 18.81
CA ASP A 167 8.50 -22.29 18.28
C ASP A 167 7.68 -22.11 17.00
N TYR A 168 6.77 -21.14 17.01
CA TYR A 168 6.01 -20.70 15.84
C TYR A 168 6.60 -19.40 15.32
N THR A 169 6.99 -19.38 14.04
CA THR A 169 7.66 -18.22 13.42
C THR A 169 6.73 -17.54 12.43
N PHE A 170 6.39 -16.29 12.69
CA PHE A 170 5.65 -15.44 11.76
C PHE A 170 6.56 -14.36 11.18
N ALA A 171 6.23 -13.84 10.01
CA ALA A 171 6.96 -12.73 9.43
C ALA A 171 6.10 -11.46 9.31
N GLY A 172 6.70 -10.33 9.68
CA GLY A 172 6.27 -8.99 9.29
C GLY A 172 7.32 -8.36 8.39
N THR A 173 7.10 -7.11 7.99
CA THR A 173 7.97 -6.44 7.01
C THR A 173 8.89 -5.39 7.62
N PHE A 174 8.54 -4.86 8.79
CA PHE A 174 9.38 -3.95 9.57
C PHE A 174 8.84 -3.84 11.02
N PRO A 175 9.68 -3.78 12.07
CA PRO A 175 9.22 -3.86 13.47
C PRO A 175 8.22 -2.76 13.90
N THR A 176 8.43 -1.52 13.46
CA THR A 176 7.50 -0.39 13.74
C THR A 176 6.40 -0.27 12.67
N GLY A 177 6.45 -1.08 11.62
CA GLY A 177 5.62 -0.97 10.43
C GLY A 177 4.22 -1.55 10.59
N THR A 178 3.37 -1.26 9.61
CA THR A 178 1.94 -1.64 9.60
C THR A 178 1.72 -3.14 9.79
N HIS A 179 2.41 -3.95 8.99
CA HIS A 179 2.30 -5.41 9.01
C HIS A 179 2.65 -6.07 10.35
N ALA A 180 3.65 -5.53 11.07
CA ALA A 180 3.95 -6.01 12.42
C ALA A 180 2.79 -5.68 13.37
N MET A 181 2.22 -4.47 13.27
CA MET A 181 1.08 -4.07 14.10
C MET A 181 -0.18 -4.87 13.77
N TRP A 182 -0.47 -5.19 12.51
CA TRP A 182 -1.58 -6.07 12.13
C TRP A 182 -1.41 -7.49 12.66
N MET A 183 -0.21 -8.06 12.50
CA MET A 183 0.10 -9.39 13.03
C MET A 183 -0.03 -9.42 14.56
N HIS A 184 0.54 -8.43 15.25
CA HIS A 184 0.45 -8.33 16.70
C HIS A 184 -0.99 -8.20 17.19
N TYR A 185 -1.79 -7.35 16.53
CA TYR A 185 -3.19 -7.15 16.91
C TYR A 185 -4.00 -8.44 16.75
N TRP A 186 -3.84 -9.11 15.59
CA TRP A 186 -4.55 -10.34 15.28
C TRP A 186 -4.17 -11.50 16.21
N LEU A 187 -2.87 -11.73 16.45
CA LEU A 187 -2.41 -12.75 17.39
C LEU A 187 -2.91 -12.47 18.81
N ALA A 188 -2.82 -11.23 19.27
CA ALA A 188 -3.29 -10.84 20.60
C ALA A 188 -4.81 -10.98 20.75
N ALA A 189 -5.58 -10.69 19.71
CA ALA A 189 -7.03 -10.91 19.69
C ALA A 189 -7.39 -12.40 19.78
N ALA A 190 -6.53 -13.28 19.27
CA ALA A 190 -6.64 -14.73 19.41
C ALA A 190 -6.08 -15.29 20.74
N GLY A 191 -5.61 -14.43 21.65
CA GLY A 191 -5.03 -14.84 22.93
C GLY A 191 -3.55 -15.24 22.87
N ILE A 192 -2.87 -15.03 21.74
CA ILE A 192 -1.45 -15.35 21.55
C ILE A 192 -0.64 -14.07 21.79
N ASN A 193 0.28 -14.09 22.76
CA ASN A 193 1.23 -12.97 22.92
C ASN A 193 2.28 -13.04 21.80
N PRO A 194 2.39 -12.03 20.92
CA PRO A 194 3.30 -12.08 19.77
C PRO A 194 4.78 -11.95 20.13
N LEU A 195 5.11 -11.58 21.37
CA LEU A 195 6.50 -11.43 21.84
C LEU A 195 7.01 -12.65 22.60
N SER A 196 6.12 -13.36 23.30
CA SER A 196 6.49 -14.52 24.13
C SER A 196 5.89 -15.85 23.66
N GLY A 197 4.75 -15.81 22.96
CA GLY A 197 4.05 -16.98 22.45
C GLY A 197 4.29 -17.26 20.97
N ALA A 198 5.00 -16.36 20.28
CA ALA A 198 5.38 -16.50 18.88
C ALA A 198 6.69 -15.74 18.62
N LYS A 199 7.38 -16.10 17.53
CA LYS A 199 8.55 -15.37 17.04
C LYS A 199 8.14 -14.55 15.82
N LEU A 200 8.32 -13.22 15.86
CA LEU A 200 8.11 -12.36 14.70
C LEU A 200 9.45 -11.96 14.07
N ILE A 201 9.71 -12.42 12.84
CA ILE A 201 10.89 -12.04 12.04
C ILE A 201 10.55 -10.96 11.02
N THR A 202 11.59 -10.26 10.53
CA THR A 202 11.45 -9.27 9.45
C THR A 202 11.89 -9.86 8.13
N VAL A 203 11.00 -9.84 7.14
CA VAL A 203 11.28 -10.33 5.78
C VAL A 203 10.83 -9.29 4.75
N PRO A 204 11.65 -8.96 3.74
CA PRO A 204 11.24 -8.08 2.65
C PRO A 204 10.02 -8.65 1.90
N PRO A 205 9.02 -7.83 1.52
CA PRO A 205 7.80 -8.33 0.87
C PRO A 205 8.03 -9.27 -0.34
N PRO A 206 8.93 -8.96 -1.29
CA PRO A 206 9.17 -9.84 -2.45
C PRO A 206 9.73 -11.22 -2.08
N GLN A 207 10.24 -11.39 -0.86
CA GLN A 207 10.86 -12.61 -0.38
C GLN A 207 9.91 -13.46 0.48
N MET A 208 8.71 -12.97 0.82
CA MET A 208 7.76 -13.66 1.70
C MET A 208 7.38 -15.05 1.20
N VAL A 209 6.92 -15.12 -0.06
CA VAL A 209 6.45 -16.37 -0.69
C VAL A 209 7.58 -17.40 -0.75
N ALA A 210 8.79 -16.99 -1.16
CA ALA A 210 9.94 -17.88 -1.26
C ALA A 210 10.38 -18.41 0.11
N ASN A 211 10.42 -17.56 1.14
CA ASN A 211 10.80 -17.98 2.49
C ASN A 211 9.78 -18.93 3.13
N MET A 212 8.48 -18.69 2.94
CA MET A 212 7.45 -19.61 3.45
C MET A 212 7.50 -20.96 2.73
N ARG A 213 7.77 -20.98 1.42
CA ARG A 213 7.88 -22.21 0.62
C ARG A 213 8.96 -23.18 1.15
N VAL A 214 10.07 -22.65 1.65
CA VAL A 214 11.16 -23.47 2.22
C VAL A 214 10.99 -23.76 3.71
N GLY A 215 9.85 -23.39 4.31
CA GLY A 215 9.52 -23.72 5.71
C GLY A 215 10.16 -22.81 6.76
N ASN A 216 10.68 -21.63 6.38
CA ASN A 216 11.31 -20.70 7.32
C ASN A 216 10.30 -19.93 8.20
N MET A 217 9.01 -20.01 7.89
CA MET A 217 7.93 -19.36 8.65
C MET A 217 6.62 -20.13 8.53
N ASP A 218 5.81 -20.02 9.56
CA ASP A 218 4.47 -20.58 9.73
C ASP A 218 3.37 -19.73 9.12
N GLY A 219 3.64 -18.44 8.94
CA GLY A 219 2.76 -17.47 8.31
C GLY A 219 3.41 -16.10 8.21
N PHE A 220 2.74 -15.18 7.53
CA PHE A 220 3.23 -13.80 7.39
C PHE A 220 2.08 -12.80 7.30
N CYS A 221 2.39 -11.53 7.58
CA CYS A 221 1.56 -10.39 7.22
C CYS A 221 2.31 -9.52 6.21
N VAL A 222 1.69 -9.26 5.05
CA VAL A 222 2.26 -8.49 3.95
C VAL A 222 1.14 -7.86 3.12
N GLY A 223 1.45 -6.87 2.29
CA GLY A 223 0.52 -6.35 1.29
C GLY A 223 0.40 -7.23 0.04
N GLU A 224 -0.66 -6.99 -0.72
CA GLU A 224 -0.80 -7.59 -2.04
C GLU A 224 0.36 -7.20 -2.98
N PRO A 225 0.76 -8.07 -3.92
CA PRO A 225 0.07 -9.30 -4.35
C PRO A 225 0.57 -10.57 -3.66
N TRP A 226 1.42 -10.47 -2.63
CA TRP A 226 2.14 -11.64 -2.10
C TRP A 226 1.25 -12.62 -1.35
N ASN A 227 0.16 -12.16 -0.73
CA ASN A 227 -0.83 -13.04 -0.10
C ASN A 227 -1.59 -13.85 -1.14
N HIS A 228 -2.08 -13.20 -2.21
CA HIS A 228 -2.73 -13.92 -3.29
C HIS A 228 -1.76 -14.89 -3.98
N ARG A 229 -0.51 -14.48 -4.17
CA ARG A 229 0.52 -15.32 -4.76
C ARG A 229 0.79 -16.58 -3.94
N ALA A 230 0.77 -16.51 -2.62
CA ALA A 230 0.92 -17.69 -1.76
C ALA A 230 -0.21 -18.72 -1.97
N ILE A 231 -1.44 -18.26 -2.24
CA ILE A 231 -2.56 -19.14 -2.61
C ILE A 231 -2.36 -19.72 -4.01
N MET A 232 -2.02 -18.89 -5.00
CA MET A 232 -1.79 -19.34 -6.38
C MET A 232 -0.71 -20.41 -6.46
N ASP A 233 0.34 -20.27 -5.64
CA ASP A 233 1.43 -21.22 -5.56
C ASP A 233 1.11 -22.44 -4.66
N GLY A 234 -0.07 -22.49 -4.04
CA GLY A 234 -0.53 -23.60 -3.18
C GLY A 234 0.21 -23.73 -1.84
N ILE A 235 0.98 -22.72 -1.43
CA ILE A 235 1.86 -22.79 -0.25
C ILE A 235 1.22 -22.22 1.02
N GLY A 236 0.11 -21.49 0.90
CA GLY A 236 -0.56 -20.86 2.04
C GLY A 236 -2.01 -20.50 1.78
N ILE A 237 -2.70 -20.12 2.84
CA ILE A 237 -4.11 -19.72 2.86
C ILE A 237 -4.25 -18.32 3.46
N THR A 238 -5.27 -17.56 3.06
CA THR A 238 -5.60 -16.30 3.75
C THR A 238 -6.36 -16.63 5.02
N ALA A 239 -5.79 -16.35 6.19
CA ALA A 239 -6.48 -16.51 7.47
C ALA A 239 -7.38 -15.31 7.76
N ASN A 240 -6.86 -14.10 7.56
CA ASN A 240 -7.61 -12.85 7.73
C ASN A 240 -7.14 -11.80 6.74
N THR A 241 -8.07 -11.04 6.19
CA THR A 241 -7.72 -9.78 5.51
C THR A 241 -7.60 -8.66 6.53
N THR A 242 -6.77 -7.64 6.27
CA THR A 242 -6.59 -6.58 7.28
C THR A 242 -7.81 -5.65 7.38
N GLN A 243 -8.66 -5.58 6.35
CA GLN A 243 -9.95 -4.90 6.46
C GLN A 243 -10.94 -5.61 7.40
N ASP A 244 -10.74 -6.90 7.70
CA ASP A 244 -11.48 -7.59 8.77
C ASP A 244 -10.98 -7.16 10.17
N ILE A 245 -9.70 -6.76 10.28
CA ILE A 245 -9.09 -6.26 11.53
C ILE A 245 -9.56 -4.83 11.81
N TRP A 246 -9.45 -3.97 10.80
CA TRP A 246 -9.90 -2.59 10.83
C TRP A 246 -10.39 -2.21 9.43
N LYS A 247 -11.71 -2.08 9.29
CA LYS A 247 -12.35 -1.64 8.05
C LYS A 247 -11.84 -0.26 7.62
N ASP A 248 -11.39 -0.14 6.37
CA ASP A 248 -10.87 1.11 5.80
C ASP A 248 -9.69 1.70 6.62
N HIS A 249 -8.80 0.82 7.07
CA HIS A 249 -7.63 1.17 7.89
C HIS A 249 -6.60 1.99 7.11
N PRO A 250 -5.85 2.88 7.80
CA PRO A 250 -4.71 3.54 7.18
C PRO A 250 -3.63 2.51 6.86
N GLU A 251 -2.89 2.68 5.77
CA GLU A 251 -1.87 1.72 5.37
C GLU A 251 -0.57 2.38 4.92
N LYS A 252 -0.39 2.64 3.63
CA LYS A 252 0.82 3.30 3.13
C LYS A 252 0.62 4.80 3.03
N VAL A 253 1.71 5.53 3.19
CA VAL A 253 1.75 6.99 3.10
C VAL A 253 2.81 7.44 2.12
N LEU A 254 2.63 8.64 1.58
CA LEU A 254 3.70 9.40 0.96
C LEU A 254 4.52 10.04 2.09
N GLY A 255 5.64 9.42 2.42
CA GLY A 255 6.57 9.91 3.44
C GLY A 255 7.70 10.74 2.84
N ALA A 256 8.15 11.74 3.58
CA ALA A 256 9.37 12.51 3.33
C ALA A 256 10.10 12.78 4.65
N THR A 257 11.32 13.32 4.61
CA THR A 257 11.90 13.93 5.81
C THR A 257 11.22 15.27 6.10
N GLY A 258 11.20 15.67 7.37
CA GLY A 258 10.68 16.96 7.80
C GLY A 258 11.44 18.12 7.16
N ASP A 259 12.77 18.01 7.11
CA ASP A 259 13.64 18.98 6.43
C ASP A 259 13.25 19.17 4.96
N PHE A 260 13.07 18.07 4.22
CA PHE A 260 12.67 18.13 2.81
C PHE A 260 11.31 18.81 2.65
N ALA A 261 10.32 18.43 3.45
CA ALA A 261 8.97 19.01 3.37
C ALA A 261 8.92 20.49 3.76
N ASN A 262 9.84 20.94 4.61
CA ASN A 262 9.97 22.35 4.99
C ASN A 262 10.74 23.16 3.94
N GLN A 263 11.75 22.56 3.31
CA GLN A 263 12.57 23.21 2.30
C GLN A 263 11.88 23.30 0.93
N TYR A 264 11.05 22.32 0.58
CA TYR A 264 10.42 22.20 -0.74
C TYR A 264 8.89 22.06 -0.68
N PRO A 265 8.16 22.97 0.00
CA PRO A 265 6.73 22.85 0.20
C PRO A 265 5.92 22.88 -1.10
N ASN A 266 6.31 23.65 -2.13
CA ASN A 266 5.60 23.67 -3.40
C ASN A 266 5.79 22.37 -4.17
N THR A 267 6.99 21.80 -4.11
CA THR A 267 7.33 20.48 -4.66
C THR A 267 6.46 19.41 -4.00
N CYS A 268 6.32 19.44 -2.66
CA CYS A 268 5.42 18.53 -1.96
C CYS A 268 3.97 18.68 -2.45
N ARG A 269 3.45 19.91 -2.58
CA ARG A 269 2.09 20.13 -3.10
C ARG A 269 1.91 19.58 -4.52
N ALA A 270 2.87 19.82 -5.41
CA ALA A 270 2.84 19.31 -6.78
C ALA A 270 2.80 17.77 -6.82
N VAL A 271 3.61 17.11 -5.99
CA VAL A 271 3.61 15.63 -5.90
C VAL A 271 2.31 15.11 -5.30
N ILE A 272 1.77 15.74 -4.25
CA ILE A 272 0.47 15.38 -3.67
C ILE A 272 -0.62 15.48 -4.73
N MET A 273 -0.66 16.55 -5.51
CA MET A 273 -1.66 16.73 -6.58
C MET A 273 -1.54 15.65 -7.65
N ALA A 274 -0.34 15.35 -8.12
CA ALA A 274 -0.09 14.31 -9.12
C ALA A 274 -0.59 12.94 -8.65
N ILE A 275 -0.30 12.58 -7.40
CA ILE A 275 -0.69 11.29 -6.82
C ILE A 275 -2.19 11.23 -6.50
N LEU A 276 -2.81 12.34 -6.07
CA LEU A 276 -4.26 12.43 -5.90
C LEU A 276 -5.00 12.20 -7.22
N GLU A 277 -4.55 12.83 -8.33
CA GLU A 277 -5.15 12.58 -9.64
C GLU A 277 -4.92 11.13 -10.10
N ALA A 278 -3.76 10.54 -9.84
CA ALA A 278 -3.48 9.14 -10.15
C ALA A 278 -4.40 8.19 -9.37
N GLY A 279 -4.57 8.40 -8.06
CA GLY A 279 -5.49 7.63 -7.23
C GLY A 279 -6.93 7.75 -7.74
N ARG A 280 -7.38 8.97 -8.05
CA ARG A 280 -8.70 9.23 -8.62
C ARG A 280 -8.90 8.49 -9.93
N TRP A 281 -7.91 8.52 -10.81
CA TRP A 281 -7.94 7.80 -12.08
C TRP A 281 -8.03 6.29 -11.86
N ILE A 282 -7.24 5.71 -10.95
CA ILE A 282 -7.26 4.27 -10.65
C ILE A 282 -8.66 3.83 -10.20
N ASP A 283 -9.26 4.56 -9.26
CA ASP A 283 -10.57 4.18 -8.69
C ASP A 283 -11.78 4.57 -9.57
N ALA A 284 -11.59 5.38 -10.62
CA ALA A 284 -12.70 5.86 -11.46
C ALA A 284 -13.39 4.76 -12.29
N SER A 285 -12.71 3.65 -12.60
CA SER A 285 -13.35 2.55 -13.35
C SER A 285 -12.63 1.21 -13.18
N LEU A 286 -13.37 0.13 -13.46
CA LEU A 286 -12.81 -1.22 -13.59
C LEU A 286 -11.67 -1.28 -14.63
N GLN A 287 -11.86 -0.62 -15.78
CA GLN A 287 -10.87 -0.62 -16.85
C GLN A 287 -9.55 0.04 -16.42
N ASN A 288 -9.62 1.12 -15.63
CA ASN A 288 -8.43 1.78 -15.09
C ASN A 288 -7.71 0.90 -14.07
N LYS A 289 -8.43 0.20 -13.19
CA LYS A 289 -7.84 -0.79 -12.26
C LYS A 289 -7.10 -1.90 -13.02
N LEU A 290 -7.70 -2.44 -14.08
CA LEU A 290 -7.07 -3.46 -14.92
C LEU A 290 -5.81 -2.91 -15.61
N LYS A 291 -5.89 -1.69 -16.18
CA LYS A 291 -4.73 -1.07 -16.82
C LYS A 291 -3.60 -0.75 -15.85
N MET A 292 -3.95 -0.32 -14.64
CA MET A 292 -2.99 -0.14 -13.55
C MET A 292 -2.31 -1.47 -13.23
N ALA A 293 -3.08 -2.55 -13.04
CA ALA A 293 -2.53 -3.87 -12.72
C ALA A 293 -1.57 -4.39 -13.79
N GLU A 294 -1.92 -4.26 -15.08
CA GLU A 294 -1.02 -4.57 -16.21
C GLU A 294 0.30 -3.79 -16.12
N THR A 295 0.22 -2.52 -15.75
CA THR A 295 1.38 -1.63 -15.67
C THR A 295 2.27 -2.03 -14.51
N VAL A 296 1.73 -2.10 -13.29
CA VAL A 296 2.54 -2.36 -12.09
C VAL A 296 3.03 -3.81 -12.00
N ALA A 297 2.44 -4.75 -12.73
CA ALA A 297 2.94 -6.13 -12.83
C ALA A 297 4.33 -6.23 -13.50
N GLN A 298 4.69 -5.27 -14.36
CA GLN A 298 5.92 -5.32 -15.16
C GLN A 298 7.19 -5.43 -14.30
N LYS A 299 8.27 -5.94 -14.91
CA LYS A 299 9.57 -6.19 -14.26
C LYS A 299 10.16 -4.96 -13.58
N SER A 300 10.00 -3.79 -14.20
CA SER A 300 10.42 -2.48 -13.69
C SER A 300 9.72 -2.09 -12.38
N TYR A 301 8.56 -2.67 -12.08
CA TYR A 301 7.75 -2.37 -10.90
C TYR A 301 7.63 -3.60 -9.99
N ILE A 302 6.48 -4.28 -9.93
CA ILE A 302 6.28 -5.37 -8.97
C ILE A 302 6.99 -6.65 -9.42
N ASN A 303 7.10 -6.88 -10.74
CA ASN A 303 7.64 -8.11 -11.32
C ASN A 303 6.86 -9.36 -10.89
N THR A 304 5.57 -9.40 -11.22
CA THR A 304 4.68 -10.54 -10.96
C THR A 304 3.70 -10.75 -12.13
N SER A 305 2.86 -11.79 -12.07
CA SER A 305 1.77 -11.94 -13.03
C SER A 305 0.64 -10.94 -12.75
N VAL A 306 -0.01 -10.47 -13.81
CA VAL A 306 -1.17 -9.58 -13.69
C VAL A 306 -2.29 -10.24 -12.87
N ASP A 307 -2.47 -11.55 -13.01
CA ASP A 307 -3.48 -12.33 -12.27
C ASP A 307 -3.28 -12.30 -10.76
N ALA A 308 -2.05 -12.19 -10.28
CA ALA A 308 -1.76 -12.06 -8.86
C ALA A 308 -2.31 -10.75 -8.28
N ILE A 309 -2.43 -9.71 -9.10
CA ILE A 309 -2.90 -8.37 -8.71
C ILE A 309 -4.41 -8.21 -8.98
N ASN A 310 -4.87 -8.60 -10.17
CA ASN A 310 -6.20 -8.30 -10.69
C ASN A 310 -7.33 -8.68 -9.73
N GLN A 311 -7.35 -9.91 -9.22
CA GLN A 311 -8.47 -10.34 -8.37
C GLN A 311 -8.59 -9.47 -7.12
N ARG A 312 -7.45 -9.15 -6.50
CA ARG A 312 -7.41 -8.40 -5.24
C ARG A 312 -7.76 -6.93 -5.40
N ILE A 313 -7.30 -6.28 -6.47
CA ILE A 313 -7.67 -4.88 -6.71
C ILE A 313 -9.14 -4.70 -7.10
N LEU A 314 -9.78 -5.76 -7.60
CA LEU A 314 -11.23 -5.78 -7.87
C LEU A 314 -12.06 -6.19 -6.66
N GLY A 315 -11.42 -6.45 -5.53
CA GLY A 315 -12.08 -6.93 -4.32
C GLY A 315 -12.56 -8.36 -4.38
N ARG A 316 -12.09 -9.16 -5.35
CA ARG A 316 -12.42 -10.58 -5.48
C ARG A 316 -11.41 -11.39 -4.68
N TYR A 317 -11.82 -11.86 -3.51
CA TYR A 317 -10.97 -12.59 -2.59
C TYR A 317 -11.28 -14.09 -2.59
N GLN A 318 -10.25 -14.85 -2.25
CA GLN A 318 -10.34 -16.26 -1.94
C GLN A 318 -9.41 -16.59 -0.78
N ASN A 319 -9.79 -17.56 0.06
CA ASN A 319 -8.96 -17.97 1.19
C ASN A 319 -7.98 -19.10 0.85
N GLY A 320 -8.09 -19.74 -0.32
CA GLY A 320 -7.26 -20.89 -0.70
C GLY A 320 -7.78 -22.24 -0.14
N LEU A 321 -8.99 -22.25 0.44
CA LEU A 321 -9.69 -23.44 0.94
C LEU A 321 -11.08 -23.60 0.29
N GLY A 322 -11.27 -22.99 -0.88
CA GLY A 322 -12.53 -23.04 -1.64
C GLY A 322 -13.55 -21.94 -1.31
N LYS A 323 -13.35 -21.13 -0.26
CA LYS A 323 -14.20 -19.96 0.01
C LYS A 323 -13.75 -18.77 -0.84
N THR A 324 -14.71 -18.13 -1.50
CA THR A 324 -14.56 -16.87 -2.24
C THR A 324 -15.55 -15.82 -1.73
N TRP A 325 -15.22 -14.54 -1.90
CA TRP A 325 -16.12 -13.43 -1.59
C TRP A 325 -15.69 -12.16 -2.33
N ASP A 326 -16.65 -11.25 -2.54
CA ASP A 326 -16.39 -9.90 -3.03
C ASP A 326 -16.40 -8.94 -1.83
N ASP A 327 -15.28 -8.23 -1.63
CA ASP A 327 -15.07 -7.34 -0.50
C ASP A 327 -15.26 -5.86 -0.90
N PRO A 328 -16.28 -5.17 -0.36
CA PRO A 328 -16.49 -3.74 -0.65
C PRO A 328 -15.40 -2.83 -0.05
N HIS A 329 -14.59 -3.37 0.87
CA HIS A 329 -13.46 -2.73 1.55
C HIS A 329 -12.11 -3.26 1.03
N HIS A 330 -12.05 -3.66 -0.24
CA HIS A 330 -10.78 -3.94 -0.91
C HIS A 330 -9.88 -2.70 -1.01
N MET A 331 -8.66 -2.88 -1.54
CA MET A 331 -7.69 -1.81 -1.70
C MET A 331 -8.26 -0.65 -2.54
N LYS A 332 -8.25 0.56 -1.97
CA LYS A 332 -8.66 1.81 -2.62
C LYS A 332 -7.55 2.84 -2.55
N PHE A 333 -7.47 3.71 -3.55
CA PHE A 333 -6.44 4.73 -3.70
C PHE A 333 -6.96 6.16 -3.57
N PHE A 334 -8.27 6.39 -3.68
CA PHE A 334 -8.87 7.71 -3.63
C PHE A 334 -10.12 7.80 -2.76
N ASN A 335 -11.20 7.09 -3.13
CA ASN A 335 -12.50 7.12 -2.44
C ASN A 335 -12.94 8.55 -2.05
N ASP A 336 -13.05 9.43 -3.06
CA ASP A 336 -13.38 10.86 -2.90
C ASP A 336 -12.43 11.65 -1.97
N GLY A 337 -11.18 11.19 -1.85
CA GLY A 337 -10.15 11.77 -0.99
C GLY A 337 -10.12 11.21 0.43
N ALA A 338 -11.09 10.38 0.82
CA ALA A 338 -11.16 9.78 2.15
C ALA A 338 -9.99 8.82 2.44
N VAL A 339 -9.41 8.22 1.39
CA VAL A 339 -8.18 7.40 1.50
C VAL A 339 -6.97 8.27 1.82
N ASN A 340 -6.92 9.48 1.25
CA ASN A 340 -5.69 10.24 1.14
C ASN A 340 -5.46 11.24 2.26
N PHE A 341 -6.53 11.72 2.90
CA PHE A 341 -6.39 12.66 4.01
C PHE A 341 -5.60 12.02 5.16
N PRO A 342 -4.49 12.62 5.61
CA PRO A 342 -3.64 12.02 6.64
C PRO A 342 -4.19 12.31 8.05
N TYR A 343 -5.27 11.63 8.42
CA TYR A 343 -5.90 11.76 9.75
C TYR A 343 -4.87 11.62 10.88
N LEU A 344 -4.95 12.50 11.88
CA LEU A 344 -4.09 12.45 13.07
C LEU A 344 -4.36 11.19 13.89
N SER A 345 -5.63 10.81 14.01
CA SER A 345 -6.04 9.57 14.71
C SER A 345 -5.34 8.34 14.12
N ASP A 346 -5.11 8.31 12.81
CA ASP A 346 -4.51 7.15 12.13
C ASP A 346 -3.03 7.00 12.51
N GLY A 347 -2.27 8.09 12.49
CA GLY A 347 -0.88 8.09 12.94
C GLY A 347 -0.74 7.84 14.44
N MET A 348 -1.61 8.46 15.25
CA MET A 348 -1.65 8.24 16.69
C MET A 348 -1.94 6.78 17.04
N TRP A 349 -2.75 6.06 16.26
CA TRP A 349 -2.98 4.63 16.50
C TRP A 349 -1.67 3.84 16.48
N PHE A 350 -0.81 4.06 15.49
CA PHE A 350 0.50 3.39 15.44
C PHE A 350 1.37 3.71 16.66
N LEU A 351 1.37 4.96 17.14
CA LEU A 351 2.05 5.31 18.40
C LEU A 351 1.50 4.54 19.60
N THR A 352 0.18 4.38 19.69
CA THR A 352 -0.41 3.57 20.78
C THR A 352 0.07 2.12 20.70
N GLN A 353 0.19 1.56 19.51
CA GLN A 353 0.69 0.19 19.33
C GLN A 353 2.20 0.10 19.59
N HIS A 354 3.00 1.09 19.22
CA HIS A 354 4.42 1.15 19.58
C HIS A 354 4.62 1.17 21.10
N LYS A 355 3.76 1.88 21.83
CA LYS A 355 3.74 1.86 23.30
C LYS A 355 3.28 0.51 23.85
N ARG A 356 2.17 -0.03 23.33
CA ARG A 356 1.59 -1.33 23.74
C ARG A 356 2.63 -2.45 23.64
N TRP A 357 3.46 -2.44 22.60
CA TRP A 357 4.47 -3.45 22.33
C TRP A 357 5.87 -3.09 22.83
N GLY A 358 5.99 -2.09 23.71
CA GLY A 358 7.24 -1.79 24.43
C GLY A 358 8.37 -1.21 23.56
N LEU A 359 8.08 -0.84 22.31
CA LEU A 359 8.99 -0.10 21.43
C LEU A 359 9.21 1.31 22.00
N LEU A 360 8.13 1.97 22.40
CA LEU A 360 8.18 3.18 23.23
C LEU A 360 8.09 2.79 24.71
N LYS A 361 9.00 3.33 25.54
CA LYS A 361 9.03 3.04 26.99
C LYS A 361 8.00 3.85 27.77
N SER A 362 7.79 5.10 27.38
CA SER A 362 6.79 6.01 27.97
C SER A 362 5.75 6.43 26.94
N HIS A 363 4.60 6.92 27.41
CA HIS A 363 3.63 7.58 26.54
C HIS A 363 4.22 8.90 26.02
N PRO A 364 4.28 9.13 24.69
CA PRO A 364 4.60 10.43 24.16
C PRO A 364 3.39 11.38 24.28
N ASP A 365 3.60 12.66 24.00
CA ASP A 365 2.49 13.54 23.63
C ASP A 365 2.01 13.13 22.23
N TYR A 366 1.06 12.20 22.20
CA TYR A 366 0.55 11.60 20.97
C TYR A 366 0.05 12.63 19.97
N LEU A 367 -0.69 13.64 20.44
CA LEU A 367 -1.29 14.64 19.56
C LEU A 367 -0.22 15.62 19.04
N ALA A 368 0.70 16.06 19.90
CA ALA A 368 1.77 16.95 19.46
C ALA A 368 2.68 16.26 18.43
N VAL A 369 3.06 15.00 18.66
CA VAL A 369 3.87 14.23 17.72
C VAL A 369 3.13 14.05 16.39
N ALA A 370 1.83 13.71 16.42
CA ALA A 370 1.07 13.55 15.19
C ALA A 370 0.94 14.86 14.39
N LYS A 371 0.77 16.00 15.08
CA LYS A 371 0.73 17.33 14.44
C LYS A 371 2.07 17.75 13.84
N GLN A 372 3.20 17.30 14.40
CA GLN A 372 4.53 17.57 13.84
C GLN A 372 4.77 16.76 12.55
N ILE A 373 4.28 15.53 12.50
CA ILE A 373 4.53 14.62 11.39
C ILE A 373 3.54 14.81 10.24
N ASN A 374 2.24 14.93 10.53
CA ASN A 374 1.21 14.94 9.49
C ASN A 374 1.05 16.34 8.89
N ARG A 375 1.48 16.51 7.64
CA ARG A 375 1.41 17.77 6.89
C ARG A 375 0.04 18.00 6.27
N ILE A 376 -0.97 18.06 7.14
CA ILE A 376 -2.36 18.35 6.76
C ILE A 376 -2.46 19.70 6.05
N ASP A 377 -1.61 20.67 6.40
CA ASP A 377 -1.51 21.96 5.72
C ASP A 377 -1.20 21.81 4.23
N LEU A 378 -0.15 21.07 3.88
CA LEU A 378 0.25 20.83 2.49
C LEU A 378 -0.79 20.01 1.73
N TYR A 379 -1.36 18.99 2.39
CA TYR A 379 -2.44 18.19 1.81
C TYR A 379 -3.65 19.05 1.47
N THR A 380 -4.14 19.84 2.43
CA THR A 380 -5.35 20.66 2.25
C THR A 380 -5.17 21.69 1.14
N GLN A 381 -3.99 22.32 1.06
CA GLN A 381 -3.68 23.26 -0.03
C GLN A 381 -3.75 22.56 -1.41
N ALA A 382 -3.11 21.40 -1.56
CA ALA A 382 -3.13 20.62 -2.80
C ALA A 382 -4.53 20.09 -3.14
N ALA A 383 -5.22 19.49 -2.17
CA ALA A 383 -6.58 18.93 -2.31
C ALA A 383 -7.58 20.01 -2.76
N SER A 384 -7.48 21.22 -2.20
CA SER A 384 -8.35 22.35 -2.56
C SER A 384 -8.20 22.75 -4.03
N GLN A 385 -6.97 22.77 -4.57
CA GLN A 385 -6.74 23.06 -5.98
C GLN A 385 -7.39 22.03 -6.91
N LEU A 386 -7.47 20.77 -6.46
CA LEU A 386 -8.09 19.67 -7.21
C LEU A 386 -9.57 19.45 -6.89
N LYS A 387 -10.16 20.32 -6.06
CA LYS A 387 -11.54 20.20 -5.55
C LYS A 387 -11.81 18.83 -4.90
N VAL A 388 -10.80 18.27 -4.24
CA VAL A 388 -10.93 17.07 -3.41
C VAL A 388 -11.49 17.49 -2.06
N ALA A 389 -12.46 16.73 -1.55
CA ALA A 389 -13.03 17.00 -0.24
C ALA A 389 -11.98 16.84 0.87
N VAL A 390 -11.95 17.80 1.79
CA VAL A 390 -11.12 17.75 3.00
C VAL A 390 -12.05 17.57 4.21
N PRO A 391 -11.84 16.54 5.05
CA PRO A 391 -12.60 16.37 6.29
C PRO A 391 -12.55 17.60 7.18
N LYS A 392 -13.66 17.91 7.86
CA LYS A 392 -13.73 19.02 8.83
C LYS A 392 -12.95 18.75 10.11
N ASP A 393 -12.85 17.48 10.49
CA ASP A 393 -12.09 17.02 11.66
C ASP A 393 -10.87 16.22 11.19
N ALA A 394 -9.74 16.46 11.84
CA ALA A 394 -8.51 15.73 11.59
C ALA A 394 -8.48 14.35 12.30
N MET A 395 -9.48 14.06 13.13
CA MET A 395 -9.70 12.79 13.78
C MET A 395 -10.83 12.01 13.10
N ARG A 396 -10.73 10.68 13.12
CA ARG A 396 -11.82 9.78 12.76
C ARG A 396 -11.96 8.65 13.77
N SER A 397 -13.16 8.09 13.85
CA SER A 397 -13.46 6.93 14.70
C SER A 397 -13.55 5.65 13.87
N SER A 398 -13.14 4.53 14.46
CA SER A 398 -13.20 3.21 13.85
C SER A 398 -13.37 2.13 14.92
N LYS A 399 -14.09 1.07 14.57
CA LYS A 399 -14.24 -0.13 15.40
C LYS A 399 -13.38 -1.25 14.82
N LEU A 400 -12.54 -1.86 15.65
CA LEU A 400 -11.64 -2.94 15.28
C LEU A 400 -12.32 -4.31 15.47
N MET A 401 -11.68 -5.39 15.01
CA MET A 401 -12.23 -6.76 14.99
C MET A 401 -12.71 -7.30 16.33
N ASP A 402 -12.12 -6.85 17.44
CA ASP A 402 -12.44 -7.24 18.81
C ASP A 402 -13.51 -6.32 19.44
N GLY A 403 -14.08 -5.41 18.64
CA GLY A 403 -15.10 -4.47 19.05
C GLY A 403 -14.57 -3.23 19.76
N VAL A 404 -13.26 -3.13 19.99
CA VAL A 404 -12.62 -1.95 20.58
C VAL A 404 -12.76 -0.77 19.60
N VAL A 405 -13.13 0.39 20.14
CA VAL A 405 -13.25 1.64 19.38
C VAL A 405 -11.99 2.46 19.54
N TRP A 406 -11.46 2.92 18.41
CA TRP A 406 -10.40 3.91 18.33
C TRP A 406 -10.96 5.21 17.76
N ASP A 407 -10.81 6.32 18.49
CA ASP A 407 -11.33 7.64 18.09
C ASP A 407 -10.33 8.80 18.24
N GLY A 408 -9.09 8.49 18.67
CA GLY A 408 -8.03 9.48 18.87
C GLY A 408 -8.09 10.30 20.17
N LYS A 409 -9.13 10.17 21.02
CA LYS A 409 -9.33 11.08 22.16
C LYS A 409 -8.49 10.73 23.39
N ASN A 410 -8.36 9.44 23.73
CA ASN A 410 -7.64 8.97 24.92
C ASN A 410 -6.54 7.95 24.58
N PRO A 411 -5.48 8.34 23.86
CA PRO A 411 -4.47 7.42 23.33
C PRO A 411 -3.72 6.61 24.42
N ALA A 412 -3.44 7.23 25.57
CA ALA A 412 -2.75 6.53 26.66
C ALA A 412 -3.64 5.42 27.25
N GLN A 413 -4.88 5.74 27.58
CA GLN A 413 -5.86 4.76 28.08
C GLN A 413 -6.10 3.65 27.06
N TYR A 414 -6.21 3.98 25.77
CA TYR A 414 -6.36 3.01 24.70
C TYR A 414 -5.19 2.02 24.67
N ALA A 415 -3.94 2.52 24.67
CA ALA A 415 -2.73 1.69 24.68
C ALA A 415 -2.69 0.74 25.89
N ASP A 416 -3.14 1.20 27.06
CA ASP A 416 -3.08 0.44 28.31
C ASP A 416 -4.25 -0.52 28.52
N SER A 417 -5.37 -0.33 27.82
CA SER A 417 -6.60 -1.11 27.99
C SER A 417 -6.49 -2.58 27.55
N PHE A 418 -5.49 -2.91 26.73
CA PHE A 418 -5.33 -4.26 26.20
C PHE A 418 -4.77 -5.21 27.27
N LYS A 419 -5.38 -6.40 27.35
CA LYS A 419 -4.93 -7.48 28.26
C LYS A 419 -3.55 -8.03 27.86
N ILE A 420 -3.34 -8.22 26.56
CA ILE A 420 -2.06 -8.67 26.00
C ILE A 420 -1.29 -7.46 25.46
N LYS A 421 -0.11 -7.24 26.05
CA LYS A 421 0.85 -6.19 25.79
C LYS A 421 2.26 -6.68 26.19
N ALA A 422 3.29 -5.87 25.94
CA ALA A 422 4.68 -6.20 26.24
C ALA A 422 4.98 -6.37 27.74
#